data_AF-A0A164YP34-F1
#
_entry.id   AF-A0A164YP34-F1
#
_cell.length_a   1.000
_cell.length_b   1.000
_cell.length_c   1.000
_cell.angle_alpha   90.00
_cell.angle_beta   90.00
_cell.angle_gamma   90.00
#
_symmetry.space_group_name_H-M   'P 1'
#
loop_
_entity.id
_entity.type
_entity.pdbx_description
1 polymer ?
#
loop_
_entity_poly.entity_id
_entity_poly.type
_entity_poly.pdbx_seq_one_letter_code
_entity_poly.pdbx_strand_id
1 'polypeptide(L)'
;MERFRVSSIFLCILIVYNVKCAITQPACYVDNVDGCFFRQGGNGTMCYKPYIGLSSSSPSSCPASNPYASIATVHLQGSHSSIAYYALDNTYLGDVNYIVSFETYICISGVDSAGVISSRCCDAPHDEWFCQVDPGGPCVVSGGPASVTDGCYQTNNEVASSSSSSSSTASSSATSSSPAASASSDQATSPSSSPSSSASSSTTTSSPSAPPSQPSPSPSPTTTTAPSTSPSTKSGISPGTLAGAIVGILVLMSLGFVGLWWYMKRKVTNNRNVVGTLGDSVTLVPENRRIKS
;
A
#
# COMPACT_ATOMS: atom_id res chain seq x y z
N MET A 1 47.72 1.66 -20.84
CA MET A 1 47.07 1.51 -19.52
C MET A 1 45.58 1.83 -19.65
N GLU A 2 44.77 0.98 -20.31
CA GLU A 2 43.35 1.29 -20.63
C GLU A 2 42.40 0.08 -20.56
N ARG A 3 42.73 -0.96 -19.77
CA ARG A 3 41.92 -2.22 -19.74
C ARG A 3 41.03 -2.44 -18.52
N PHE A 4 40.84 -1.44 -17.65
CA PHE A 4 40.13 -1.63 -16.37
C PHE A 4 38.72 -1.00 -16.26
N ARG A 5 38.19 -0.34 -17.29
CA ARG A 5 36.90 0.39 -17.15
C ARG A 5 35.64 -0.40 -17.50
N VAL A 6 35.72 -1.45 -18.32
CA VAL A 6 34.52 -2.17 -18.78
C VAL A 6 33.96 -3.12 -17.71
N SER A 7 34.81 -3.72 -16.88
CA SER A 7 34.36 -4.65 -15.82
C SER A 7 33.57 -3.95 -14.71
N SER A 8 33.85 -2.67 -14.43
CA SER A 8 33.15 -1.90 -13.39
C SER A 8 31.74 -1.50 -13.83
N ILE A 9 31.53 -1.31 -15.14
CA ILE A 9 30.22 -0.93 -15.71
C ILE A 9 29.28 -2.15 -15.70
N PHE A 10 29.76 -3.34 -16.08
CA PHE A 10 28.96 -4.57 -16.01
C PHE A 10 28.62 -4.99 -14.58
N LEU A 11 29.52 -4.78 -13.63
CA LEU A 11 29.24 -5.03 -12.21
C LEU A 11 28.20 -4.04 -11.65
N CYS A 12 28.26 -2.76 -12.05
CA CYS A 12 27.23 -1.79 -11.67
C CYS A 12 25.87 -2.13 -12.28
N ILE A 13 25.81 -2.56 -13.55
CA ILE A 13 24.54 -2.93 -14.19
C ILE A 13 23.94 -4.17 -13.50
N LEU A 14 24.73 -5.19 -13.16
CA LEU A 14 24.22 -6.39 -12.48
C LEU A 14 23.85 -6.17 -11.01
N ILE A 15 24.48 -5.21 -10.31
CA ILE A 15 24.10 -4.85 -8.93
C ILE A 15 22.84 -3.97 -8.92
N VAL A 16 22.62 -3.14 -9.94
CA VAL A 16 21.44 -2.26 -10.04
C VAL A 16 20.15 -3.04 -10.33
N TYR A 17 20.23 -4.26 -10.89
CA TYR A 17 19.04 -5.06 -11.24
C TYR A 17 18.34 -5.75 -10.07
N ASN A 18 18.82 -5.64 -8.84
CA ASN A 18 18.17 -6.27 -7.68
C ASN A 18 18.11 -5.37 -6.44
N VAL A 19 18.19 -4.04 -6.60
CA VAL A 19 17.79 -3.16 -5.50
C VAL A 19 16.31 -2.90 -5.66
N LYS A 20 15.54 -3.87 -5.17
CA LYS A 20 14.09 -3.83 -5.06
C LYS A 20 13.74 -2.76 -4.04
N CYS A 21 13.42 -1.56 -4.51
CA CYS A 21 13.33 -0.40 -3.65
C CYS A 21 11.94 -0.30 -3.01
N ALA A 22 11.95 -0.12 -1.69
CA ALA A 22 11.02 0.66 -0.90
C ALA A 22 10.25 1.75 -1.69
N ILE A 23 9.08 2.15 -1.20
CA ILE A 23 8.30 3.27 -1.76
C ILE A 23 9.16 4.54 -1.71
N THR A 24 9.84 4.82 -2.82
CA THR A 24 10.80 5.94 -2.94
C THR A 24 10.26 7.04 -3.83
N GLN A 25 9.19 6.76 -4.58
CA GLN A 25 8.57 7.71 -5.50
C GLN A 25 7.06 7.82 -5.25
N PRO A 26 6.47 9.01 -5.46
CA PRO A 26 5.02 9.17 -5.48
C PRO A 26 4.39 8.24 -6.51
N ALA A 27 3.57 7.28 -6.06
CA ALA A 27 2.78 6.46 -6.96
C ALA A 27 1.43 7.15 -7.20
N CYS A 28 1.19 7.52 -8.46
CA CYS A 28 -0.06 8.13 -8.91
C CYS A 28 -0.81 7.17 -9.83
N TYR A 29 -2.14 7.15 -9.71
CA TYR A 29 -2.96 6.43 -10.66
C TYR A 29 -2.85 7.10 -12.03
N VAL A 30 -2.57 6.32 -13.08
CA VAL A 30 -2.21 6.81 -14.42
C VAL A 30 -3.29 7.72 -15.02
N ASP A 31 -4.54 7.54 -14.61
CA ASP A 31 -5.70 8.27 -15.12
C ASP A 31 -6.25 9.34 -14.17
N ASN A 32 -5.61 9.57 -13.01
CA ASN A 32 -6.12 10.50 -12.01
C ASN A 32 -4.99 11.30 -11.36
N VAL A 33 -4.71 12.48 -11.93
CA VAL A 33 -3.65 13.40 -11.48
C VAL A 33 -3.87 13.95 -10.06
N ASP A 34 -5.11 13.93 -9.56
CA ASP A 34 -5.43 14.31 -8.18
C ASP A 34 -5.30 13.14 -7.19
N GLY A 35 -5.17 11.90 -7.70
CA GLY A 35 -5.23 10.64 -6.97
C GLY A 35 -3.86 9.99 -6.71
N CYS A 36 -2.81 10.75 -6.43
CA CYS A 36 -1.57 10.14 -5.93
C CYS A 36 -1.80 9.58 -4.53
N PHE A 37 -1.66 8.25 -4.39
CA PHE A 37 -1.80 7.55 -3.12
C PHE A 37 -0.68 7.91 -2.16
N PHE A 38 0.51 8.19 -2.68
CA PHE A 38 1.64 8.58 -1.87
C PHE A 38 2.09 10.00 -2.22
N ARG A 39 2.27 10.83 -1.20
CA ARG A 39 2.84 12.17 -1.31
C ARG A 39 3.99 12.32 -0.35
N GLN A 40 4.99 13.10 -0.74
CA GLN A 40 6.08 13.44 0.15
C GLN A 40 5.60 14.47 1.18
N GLY A 41 5.73 14.15 2.46
CA GLY A 41 5.46 15.02 3.60
C GLY A 41 6.59 16.02 3.84
N GLY A 42 6.41 16.90 4.83
CA GLY A 42 7.32 18.04 5.10
C GLY A 42 8.76 17.65 5.43
N ASN A 43 8.99 16.42 5.91
CA ASN A 43 10.33 15.90 6.25
C ASN A 43 10.91 14.95 5.18
N GLY A 44 10.32 14.91 3.98
CA GLY A 44 10.71 13.97 2.95
C GLY A 44 10.13 12.56 3.11
N THR A 45 9.38 12.30 4.19
CA THR A 45 8.70 11.02 4.42
C THR A 45 7.57 10.79 3.42
N MET A 46 7.32 9.54 3.03
CA MET A 46 6.20 9.20 2.15
C MET A 46 4.92 8.98 2.96
N CYS A 47 3.87 9.67 2.55
CA CYS A 47 2.60 9.76 3.27
C CYS A 47 1.45 9.27 2.40
N TYR A 48 0.60 8.42 2.97
CA TYR A 48 -0.57 7.91 2.27
C TYR A 48 -1.71 8.92 2.26
N LYS A 49 -2.25 9.25 1.09
CA LYS A 49 -3.44 10.09 0.97
C LYS A 49 -4.60 9.25 0.45
N PRO A 50 -5.55 8.84 1.32
CA PRO A 50 -6.72 8.08 0.87
C PRO A 50 -7.54 8.90 -0.14
N TYR A 51 -8.02 8.21 -1.17
CA TYR A 51 -8.83 8.82 -2.23
C TYR A 51 -10.32 8.77 -1.87
N ILE A 52 -10.92 9.93 -1.65
CA ILE A 52 -12.34 10.12 -1.28
C ILE A 52 -13.35 9.73 -2.37
N GLY A 53 -12.93 9.71 -3.64
CA GLY A 53 -13.83 9.39 -4.76
C GLY A 53 -14.13 7.89 -4.90
N LEU A 54 -13.44 7.02 -4.15
CA LEU A 54 -13.84 5.64 -3.95
C LEU A 54 -14.79 5.61 -2.75
N SER A 55 -15.92 6.30 -2.90
CA SER A 55 -17.00 6.30 -1.92
C SER A 55 -17.63 4.91 -1.90
N SER A 56 -16.94 3.92 -1.30
CA SER A 56 -17.62 2.73 -0.81
C SER A 56 -18.60 3.24 0.23
N SER A 57 -19.88 2.95 0.02
CA SER A 57 -21.08 3.46 0.70
C SER A 57 -21.16 3.18 2.21
N SER A 58 -20.08 2.74 2.83
CA SER A 58 -19.73 2.78 4.25
C SER A 58 -18.25 2.36 4.33
N PRO A 59 -17.48 2.72 5.38
CA PRO A 59 -16.24 2.00 5.68
C PRO A 59 -16.61 0.54 5.95
N SER A 60 -16.65 -0.25 4.89
CA SER A 60 -17.06 -1.65 4.95
C SER A 60 -15.98 -2.38 5.71
N SER A 61 -16.26 -2.65 6.99
CA SER A 61 -15.51 -3.60 7.82
C SER A 61 -15.03 -4.75 6.95
N CYS A 62 -13.71 -4.99 6.92
CA CYS A 62 -13.16 -6.10 6.15
C CYS A 62 -13.85 -7.38 6.60
N PRO A 63 -14.58 -8.07 5.71
CA PRO A 63 -15.27 -9.28 6.11
C PRO A 63 -14.22 -10.27 6.62
N ALA A 64 -14.57 -11.09 7.61
CA ALA A 64 -13.64 -12.07 8.18
C ALA A 64 -13.11 -13.08 7.14
N SER A 65 -13.79 -13.20 5.98
CA SER A 65 -13.35 -13.98 4.83
C SER A 65 -12.27 -13.30 3.98
N ASN A 66 -12.02 -12.00 4.19
CA ASN A 66 -10.96 -11.28 3.50
C ASN A 66 -9.61 -11.61 4.17
N PRO A 67 -8.60 -12.08 3.41
CA PRO A 67 -7.31 -12.51 3.97
C PRO A 67 -6.57 -11.37 4.68
N TYR A 68 -6.88 -10.12 4.36
CA TYR A 68 -6.25 -8.94 4.94
C TYR A 68 -6.89 -8.50 6.26
N ALA A 69 -8.00 -9.10 6.70
CA ALA A 69 -8.72 -8.69 7.91
C ALA A 69 -7.90 -8.88 9.20
N SER A 70 -7.15 -9.97 9.29
CA SER A 70 -6.24 -10.22 10.43
C SER A 70 -5.13 -9.18 10.48
N ILE A 71 -4.54 -8.85 9.35
CA ILE A 71 -3.42 -7.90 9.25
C ILE A 71 -3.89 -6.48 9.53
N ALA A 72 -5.06 -6.10 9.03
CA ALA A 72 -5.65 -4.81 9.38
C ALA A 72 -5.83 -4.67 10.89
N THR A 73 -6.23 -5.74 11.58
CA THR A 73 -6.34 -5.75 13.04
C THR A 73 -4.98 -5.53 13.71
N VAL A 74 -3.94 -6.24 13.25
CA VAL A 74 -2.56 -6.06 13.76
C VAL A 74 -2.05 -4.65 13.50
N HIS A 75 -2.29 -4.11 12.29
CA HIS A 75 -1.88 -2.77 11.89
C HIS A 75 -2.53 -1.68 12.73
N LEU A 76 -3.82 -1.81 13.04
CA LEU A 76 -4.54 -0.85 13.88
C LEU A 76 -4.06 -0.88 15.34
N GLN A 77 -3.64 -2.03 15.84
CA GLN A 77 -3.15 -2.19 17.22
C GLN A 77 -1.65 -1.88 17.37
N GLY A 78 -0.90 -1.86 16.27
CA GLY A 78 0.54 -1.65 16.26
C GLY A 78 0.96 -0.21 16.53
N SER A 79 2.21 -0.05 16.96
CA SER A 79 2.89 1.24 17.15
C SER A 79 3.96 1.45 16.07
N HIS A 80 3.54 1.47 14.81
CA HIS A 80 4.43 1.63 13.65
C HIS A 80 4.00 2.81 12.76
N SER A 81 4.80 3.10 11.74
CA SER A 81 4.51 4.08 10.70
C SER A 81 3.17 3.84 10.00
N SER A 82 2.67 4.86 9.31
CA SER A 82 1.44 4.75 8.53
C SER A 82 1.54 3.71 7.42
N ILE A 83 2.75 3.45 6.92
CA ILE A 83 3.05 2.41 5.95
C ILE A 83 3.79 1.29 6.67
N ALA A 84 3.24 0.08 6.63
CA ALA A 84 3.83 -1.10 7.27
C ALA A 84 3.67 -2.34 6.38
N TYR A 85 4.71 -3.18 6.37
CA TYR A 85 4.74 -4.44 5.66
C TYR A 85 4.62 -5.62 6.61
N TYR A 86 3.94 -6.66 6.15
CA TYR A 86 3.61 -7.84 6.93
C TYR A 86 3.87 -9.11 6.13
N ALA A 87 4.31 -10.16 6.82
CA ALA A 87 4.37 -11.51 6.28
C ALA A 87 2.99 -12.17 6.30
N LEU A 88 2.89 -13.35 5.65
CA LEU A 88 1.66 -14.14 5.57
C LEU A 88 1.09 -14.57 6.93
N ASP A 89 1.94 -14.66 7.94
CA ASP A 89 1.60 -14.97 9.33
C ASP A 89 1.21 -13.73 10.16
N ASN A 90 1.04 -12.58 9.51
CA ASN A 90 0.80 -11.26 10.11
C ASN A 90 2.00 -10.70 10.92
N THR A 91 3.21 -11.27 10.77
CA THR A 91 4.41 -10.73 11.41
C THR A 91 4.82 -9.40 10.75
N TYR A 92 5.07 -8.37 11.55
CA TYR A 92 5.59 -7.08 11.07
C TYR A 92 7.01 -7.25 10.50
N LEU A 93 7.19 -6.85 9.25
CA LEU A 93 8.45 -6.97 8.52
C LEU A 93 9.25 -5.67 8.49
N GLY A 94 8.56 -4.53 8.45
CA GLY A 94 9.21 -3.22 8.43
C GLY A 94 8.28 -2.09 7.97
N ASP A 95 8.83 -0.89 7.91
CA ASP A 95 8.15 0.33 7.50
C ASP A 95 8.33 0.62 6.01
N VAL A 96 8.15 1.89 5.60
CA VAL A 96 8.36 2.36 4.23
C VAL A 96 9.70 1.96 3.62
N ASN A 97 10.74 1.71 4.42
CA ASN A 97 12.08 1.32 3.97
C ASN A 97 12.24 -0.20 3.78
N TYR A 98 11.22 -0.99 4.09
CA TYR A 98 11.27 -2.43 3.92
C TYR A 98 11.40 -2.78 2.43
N ILE A 99 12.36 -3.66 2.14
CA ILE A 99 12.59 -4.19 0.79
C ILE A 99 11.60 -5.33 0.57
N VAL A 100 10.63 -5.09 -0.33
CA VAL A 100 9.54 -6.02 -0.60
C VAL A 100 10.10 -7.32 -1.18
N SER A 101 9.89 -8.42 -0.47
CA SER A 101 10.12 -9.78 -0.97
C SER A 101 8.85 -10.29 -1.67
N PHE A 102 8.92 -11.50 -2.23
CA PHE A 102 7.69 -12.18 -2.64
C PHE A 102 6.78 -12.43 -1.43
N GLU A 103 5.47 -12.42 -1.67
CA GLU A 103 4.42 -12.77 -0.69
C GLU A 103 4.42 -11.89 0.57
N THR A 104 4.29 -10.58 0.37
CA THR A 104 4.11 -9.64 1.49
C THR A 104 2.82 -8.87 1.35
N TYR A 105 2.25 -8.55 2.50
CA TYR A 105 1.09 -7.70 2.63
C TYR A 105 1.55 -6.30 3.04
N ILE A 106 0.84 -5.28 2.55
CA ILE A 106 1.07 -3.90 2.93
C ILE A 106 -0.20 -3.35 3.56
N CYS A 107 -0.05 -2.64 4.68
CA CYS A 107 -1.09 -1.82 5.26
C CYS A 107 -0.64 -0.36 5.29
N ILE A 108 -1.50 0.51 4.78
CA ILE A 108 -1.26 1.95 4.66
C ILE A 108 -2.40 2.72 5.33
N SER A 109 -2.04 3.69 6.16
CA SER A 109 -2.98 4.52 6.91
C SER A 109 -2.86 5.98 6.52
N GLY A 110 -3.99 6.67 6.41
CA GLY A 110 -3.94 8.10 6.15
C GLY A 110 -5.22 8.85 6.38
N VAL A 111 -5.04 10.17 6.43
CA VAL A 111 -6.11 11.14 6.70
C VAL A 111 -6.69 11.60 5.36
N ASP A 112 -7.99 11.48 5.20
CA ASP A 112 -8.70 12.01 4.03
C ASP A 112 -8.91 13.53 4.12
N SER A 113 -9.55 14.12 3.10
CA SER A 113 -9.85 15.56 3.12
C SER A 113 -10.87 15.98 4.19
N ALA A 114 -11.59 15.03 4.79
CA ALA A 114 -12.53 15.25 5.87
C ALA A 114 -11.86 15.11 7.26
N GLY A 115 -10.56 14.81 7.32
CA GLY A 115 -9.85 14.61 8.58
C GLY A 115 -10.04 13.22 9.19
N VAL A 116 -10.68 12.30 8.45
CA VAL A 116 -10.94 10.93 8.92
C VAL A 116 -9.75 10.05 8.54
N ILE A 117 -9.22 9.32 9.53
CA ILE A 117 -8.17 8.33 9.28
C ILE A 117 -8.81 7.05 8.76
N SER A 118 -8.23 6.52 7.69
CA SER A 118 -8.60 5.22 7.11
C SER A 118 -7.33 4.41 6.87
N SER A 119 -7.42 3.10 7.10
CA SER A 119 -6.37 2.14 6.76
C SER A 119 -6.82 1.29 5.60
N ARG A 120 -5.87 0.93 4.74
CA ARG A 120 -6.04 0.02 3.63
C ARG A 120 -4.97 -1.07 3.70
N CYS A 121 -5.38 -2.33 3.66
CA CYS A 121 -4.50 -3.48 3.61
C CYS A 121 -4.72 -4.30 2.34
N CYS A 122 -3.65 -4.74 1.69
CA CYS A 122 -3.70 -5.46 0.42
C CYS A 122 -2.37 -6.18 0.13
N ASP A 123 -2.32 -6.90 -0.99
CA ASP A 123 -1.09 -7.49 -1.51
C ASP A 123 -0.09 -6.45 -2.02
N ALA A 124 1.19 -6.73 -1.76
CA ALA A 124 2.36 -6.04 -2.30
C ALA A 124 3.26 -7.06 -3.01
N PRO A 125 2.88 -7.54 -4.21
CA PRO A 125 3.64 -8.59 -4.92
C PRO A 125 5.03 -8.11 -5.34
N HIS A 126 5.17 -6.81 -5.64
CA HIS A 126 6.38 -6.18 -6.12
C HIS A 126 6.46 -4.73 -5.64
N ASP A 127 7.67 -4.15 -5.70
CA ASP A 127 7.86 -2.73 -5.47
C ASP A 127 6.97 -1.90 -6.40
N GLU A 128 6.52 -0.75 -5.89
CA GLU A 128 5.64 0.19 -6.60
C GLU A 128 4.29 -0.38 -7.03
N TRP A 129 4.02 -1.66 -6.71
CA TRP A 129 2.84 -2.37 -7.15
C TRP A 129 2.03 -2.86 -5.96
N PHE A 130 1.06 -2.04 -5.55
CA PHE A 130 0.25 -2.29 -4.36
C PHE A 130 -1.22 -2.36 -4.73
N CYS A 131 -1.96 -3.25 -4.06
CA CYS A 131 -3.41 -3.34 -4.13
C CYS A 131 -3.97 -3.50 -5.55
N GLN A 132 -3.25 -4.20 -6.45
CA GLN A 132 -3.74 -4.37 -7.80
C GLN A 132 -4.79 -5.48 -7.87
N VAL A 133 -6.01 -5.10 -8.25
CA VAL A 133 -7.16 -5.93 -8.68
C VAL A 133 -7.19 -7.38 -8.16
N ASP A 134 -7.08 -7.58 -6.85
CA ASP A 134 -7.41 -8.87 -6.29
C ASP A 134 -8.91 -9.13 -6.43
N PRO A 135 -9.34 -10.38 -6.70
CA PRO A 135 -10.75 -10.73 -6.74
C PRO A 135 -11.47 -10.47 -5.41
N GLY A 136 -10.72 -10.45 -4.29
CA GLY A 136 -11.23 -10.09 -2.96
C GLY A 136 -11.19 -8.59 -2.65
N GLY A 137 -10.50 -7.80 -3.48
CA GLY A 137 -10.27 -6.37 -3.26
C GLY A 137 -9.44 -6.06 -2.01
N PRO A 138 -8.98 -4.81 -1.87
CA PRO A 138 -8.28 -4.37 -0.67
C PRO A 138 -9.24 -4.35 0.53
N CYS A 139 -8.70 -4.66 1.71
CA CYS A 139 -9.38 -4.44 2.97
C CYS A 139 -9.26 -2.96 3.35
N VAL A 140 -10.39 -2.28 3.56
CA VAL A 140 -10.42 -0.87 3.99
C VAL A 140 -11.14 -0.78 5.32
N VAL A 141 -10.48 -0.24 6.33
CA VAL A 141 -11.04 -0.04 7.68
C VAL A 141 -10.99 1.44 8.06
N SER A 142 -11.98 1.89 8.82
CA SER A 142 -11.92 3.20 9.46
C SER A 142 -10.96 3.13 10.65
N GLY A 143 -10.18 4.19 10.85
CA GLY A 143 -9.13 4.26 11.86
C GLY A 143 -7.74 4.00 11.28
N GLY A 144 -6.75 4.13 12.14
CA GLY A 144 -5.33 3.88 11.88
C GLY A 144 -4.62 3.44 13.16
N PRO A 145 -3.31 3.20 13.09
CA PRO A 145 -2.47 2.94 14.26
C PRO A 145 -2.70 4.03 15.32
N ALA A 146 -2.65 3.64 16.61
CA ALA A 146 -2.88 4.56 17.72
C ALA A 146 -1.91 5.77 17.71
N SER A 147 -0.71 5.58 17.15
CA SER A 147 0.27 6.63 16.95
C SER A 147 0.96 6.46 15.61
N VAL A 148 0.97 7.52 14.79
CA VAL A 148 1.71 7.56 13.53
C VAL A 148 2.93 8.46 13.71
N THR A 149 4.14 7.90 13.68
CA THR A 149 5.40 8.60 13.97
C THR A 149 6.14 9.13 12.75
N ASP A 150 5.60 8.94 11.55
CA ASP A 150 6.29 9.23 10.28
C ASP A 150 6.24 10.72 9.86
N GLY A 151 5.56 11.56 10.65
CA GLY A 151 5.42 12.99 10.38
C GLY A 151 4.47 13.31 9.22
N CYS A 152 3.68 12.34 8.75
CA CYS A 152 2.71 12.54 7.68
C CYS A 152 1.45 13.26 8.10
N TYR A 153 1.08 13.13 9.38
CA TYR A 153 -0.09 13.76 9.96
C TYR A 153 0.33 14.53 11.20
N GLN A 154 -0.29 15.68 11.44
CA GLN A 154 -0.03 16.42 12.67
C GLN A 154 -0.45 15.55 13.86
N THR A 155 0.47 15.36 14.81
CA THR A 155 0.31 14.59 16.05
C THR A 155 -0.88 15.03 16.92
N ASN A 156 -1.49 16.17 16.62
CA ASN A 156 -2.66 16.69 17.33
C ASN A 156 -3.97 16.01 16.94
N ASN A 157 -3.97 15.19 15.90
CA ASN A 157 -5.01 14.19 15.68
C ASN A 157 -4.57 12.91 16.39
N GLU A 158 -4.49 12.93 17.73
CA GLU A 158 -4.82 11.71 18.45
C GLU A 158 -6.16 11.29 17.85
N VAL A 159 -6.18 10.14 17.18
CA VAL A 159 -7.44 9.50 16.78
C VAL A 159 -8.20 9.49 18.09
N ALA A 160 -9.18 10.40 18.23
CA ALA A 160 -10.10 10.40 19.34
C ALA A 160 -10.69 9.01 19.21
N SER A 161 -10.12 8.08 19.99
CA SER A 161 -10.35 6.65 19.85
C SER A 161 -11.83 6.58 19.83
N SER A 162 -12.42 6.31 18.64
CA SER A 162 -13.85 6.42 18.44
C SER A 162 -14.40 5.50 19.48
N SER A 163 -14.77 6.08 20.61
CA SER A 163 -14.87 5.38 21.87
C SER A 163 -16.04 4.51 21.57
N SER A 164 -15.75 3.25 21.26
CA SER A 164 -16.70 2.33 20.70
C SER A 164 -17.75 2.32 21.78
N SER A 165 -18.84 3.04 21.51
CA SER A 165 -19.97 3.16 22.40
C SER A 165 -20.39 1.74 22.52
N SER A 166 -19.90 1.09 23.56
CA SER A 166 -20.06 -0.32 23.78
C SER A 166 -21.49 -0.34 24.25
N SER A 167 -22.42 -0.34 23.29
CA SER A 167 -23.80 -0.68 23.53
C SER A 167 -23.71 -2.13 23.93
N SER A 168 -23.49 -2.33 25.22
CA SER A 168 -23.62 -3.58 25.92
C SER A 168 -25.06 -4.04 25.68
N THR A 169 -25.27 -4.76 24.59
CA THR A 169 -26.46 -5.56 24.40
C THR A 169 -26.38 -6.64 25.45
N ALA A 170 -26.99 -6.36 26.60
CA ALA A 170 -27.20 -7.33 27.65
C ALA A 170 -27.83 -8.56 27.01
N SER A 171 -27.08 -9.66 27.00
CA SER A 171 -27.59 -10.97 26.61
C SER A 171 -28.59 -11.41 27.68
N SER A 172 -29.85 -11.06 27.49
CA SER A 172 -30.96 -11.63 28.23
C SER A 172 -31.11 -13.08 27.80
N SER A 173 -30.60 -14.00 28.61
CA SER A 173 -30.96 -15.41 28.57
C SER A 173 -32.45 -15.56 28.85
N ALA A 174 -33.26 -15.72 27.80
CA ALA A 174 -34.69 -16.03 27.92
C ALA A 174 -34.92 -17.52 27.61
N THR A 175 -35.22 -18.23 28.67
CA THR A 175 -35.64 -19.62 28.73
C THR A 175 -36.95 -19.84 27.96
N SER A 176 -37.02 -20.98 27.29
CA SER A 176 -38.15 -21.58 26.59
C SER A 176 -39.48 -21.63 27.36
N SER A 177 -40.60 -21.26 26.73
CA SER A 177 -41.89 -22.00 26.76
C SER A 177 -42.98 -21.40 25.84
N SER A 178 -43.47 -22.26 24.93
CA SER A 178 -44.79 -22.42 24.29
C SER A 178 -45.70 -21.27 23.83
N PRO A 179 -46.48 -21.48 22.74
CA PRO A 179 -47.34 -20.47 22.12
C PRO A 179 -48.78 -20.49 22.67
N ALA A 180 -49.38 -19.31 22.78
CA ALA A 180 -50.84 -19.16 22.80
C ALA A 180 -51.22 -17.79 22.20
N ALA A 181 -52.13 -17.83 21.23
CA ALA A 181 -52.67 -16.68 20.52
C ALA A 181 -53.52 -15.77 21.42
N SER A 182 -53.54 -14.47 21.12
CA SER A 182 -54.77 -13.68 20.90
C SER A 182 -54.48 -12.17 20.72
N ALA A 183 -55.06 -11.64 19.64
CA ALA A 183 -55.81 -10.39 19.51
C ALA A 183 -55.36 -9.07 20.20
N SER A 184 -55.16 -8.07 19.33
CA SER A 184 -55.76 -6.72 19.34
C SER A 184 -55.22 -5.60 20.25
N SER A 185 -55.18 -4.42 19.59
CA SER A 185 -55.42 -3.06 20.09
C SER A 185 -54.19 -2.17 20.35
N ASP A 186 -54.09 -1.16 19.48
CA ASP A 186 -53.72 0.25 19.70
C ASP A 186 -53.07 0.65 21.03
N GLN A 187 -51.89 1.29 20.95
CA GLN A 187 -51.73 2.61 21.58
C GLN A 187 -50.48 3.36 21.08
N ALA A 188 -50.72 4.57 20.60
CA ALA A 188 -49.73 5.61 20.40
C ALA A 188 -49.20 6.12 21.74
N THR A 189 -47.90 6.43 21.81
CA THR A 189 -47.36 7.59 22.55
C THR A 189 -45.87 7.78 22.24
N SER A 190 -45.52 8.95 21.73
CA SER A 190 -44.15 9.48 21.68
C SER A 190 -43.61 9.72 23.10
N PRO A 191 -42.28 9.77 23.25
CA PRO A 191 -41.73 11.01 23.76
C PRO A 191 -40.48 11.50 23.01
N SER A 192 -40.50 12.80 22.78
CA SER A 192 -39.37 13.65 22.42
C SER A 192 -38.44 13.79 23.62
N SER A 193 -37.13 13.67 23.40
CA SER A 193 -36.13 14.16 24.34
C SER A 193 -34.83 14.50 23.63
N SER A 194 -34.62 15.80 23.44
CA SER A 194 -33.31 16.44 23.25
C SER A 194 -32.44 16.26 24.50
N PRO A 195 -31.11 16.29 24.36
CA PRO A 195 -30.42 17.38 25.05
C PRO A 195 -29.26 18.01 24.27
N SER A 196 -29.15 19.32 24.47
CA SER A 196 -28.03 20.21 24.16
C SER A 196 -26.89 20.10 25.17
N SER A 197 -25.79 20.81 24.87
CA SER A 197 -24.66 21.28 25.72
C SER A 197 -23.35 20.52 25.46
N SER A 198 -22.36 21.06 24.75
CA SER A 198 -21.48 22.20 25.08
C SER A 198 -20.57 21.92 26.28
N ALA A 199 -19.34 21.49 26.03
CA ALA A 199 -18.23 21.62 26.97
C ALA A 199 -16.91 21.72 26.19
N SER A 200 -16.47 22.96 25.95
CA SER A 200 -15.12 23.28 25.51
C SER A 200 -14.21 23.31 26.74
N SER A 201 -13.23 22.42 26.82
CA SER A 201 -12.16 22.48 27.81
C SER A 201 -10.83 22.72 27.10
N SER A 202 -10.35 23.96 27.17
CA SER A 202 -9.00 24.36 26.76
C SER A 202 -8.01 24.01 27.86
N THR A 203 -7.18 23.00 27.64
CA THR A 203 -6.03 22.68 28.49
C THR A 203 -4.73 23.11 27.80
N THR A 204 -4.27 24.29 28.20
CA THR A 204 -2.89 24.76 28.02
C THR A 204 -1.95 23.97 28.93
N THR A 205 -1.01 23.19 28.38
CA THR A 205 0.03 22.56 29.21
C THR A 205 1.39 22.49 28.49
N SER A 206 2.25 23.43 28.90
CA SER A 206 3.73 23.43 29.01
C SER A 206 4.62 22.63 28.05
N SER A 207 5.48 23.39 27.38
CA SER A 207 6.68 23.01 26.64
C SER A 207 7.75 22.38 27.54
N PRO A 208 8.25 21.15 27.26
CA PRO A 208 9.42 20.62 27.92
C PRO A 208 10.72 21.06 27.23
N SER A 209 11.63 21.53 28.09
CA SER A 209 12.98 22.01 27.86
C SER A 209 13.86 21.01 27.09
N ALA A 210 14.64 21.54 26.13
CA ALA A 210 15.61 20.76 25.35
C ALA A 210 16.71 20.14 26.25
N PRO A 211 17.09 18.87 26.01
CA PRO A 211 18.24 18.26 26.67
C PRO A 211 19.59 18.76 26.10
N PRO A 212 20.66 18.78 26.92
CA PRO A 212 21.96 19.33 26.55
C PRO A 212 22.71 18.46 25.52
N SER A 213 23.43 19.15 24.64
CA SER A 213 24.27 18.59 23.58
C SER A 213 25.37 17.67 24.12
N GLN A 214 25.42 16.44 23.60
CA GLN A 214 26.45 15.45 23.92
C GLN A 214 27.67 15.63 22.98
N PRO A 215 28.91 15.55 23.50
CA PRO A 215 30.13 15.77 22.70
C PRO A 215 30.43 14.62 21.71
N SER A 216 30.96 15.03 20.56
CA SER A 216 31.38 14.23 19.42
C SER A 216 32.49 13.22 19.76
N PRO A 217 32.36 11.92 19.43
CA PRO A 217 33.44 10.96 19.61
C PRO A 217 34.51 11.11 18.52
N SER A 218 35.76 11.19 18.99
CA SER A 218 37.02 11.24 18.25
C SER A 218 37.18 10.06 17.28
N PRO A 219 37.76 10.27 16.08
CA PRO A 219 38.04 9.19 15.13
C PRO A 219 39.13 8.25 15.66
N SER A 220 38.84 6.95 15.65
CA SER A 220 39.78 5.88 15.97
C SER A 220 40.66 5.55 14.76
N PRO A 221 41.97 5.27 14.92
CA PRO A 221 42.89 5.04 13.82
C PRO A 221 42.63 3.69 13.12
N THR A 222 42.42 3.73 11.80
CA THR A 222 42.28 2.55 10.95
C THR A 222 43.62 1.84 10.78
N THR A 223 43.73 0.64 11.35
CA THR A 223 44.86 -0.26 11.21
C THR A 223 44.97 -0.74 9.75
N THR A 224 46.02 -0.28 9.07
CA THR A 224 46.38 -0.72 7.72
C THR A 224 46.89 -2.16 7.80
N THR A 225 46.06 -3.11 7.38
CA THR A 225 46.46 -4.52 7.24
C THR A 225 47.08 -4.71 5.86
N ALA A 226 48.34 -5.14 5.85
CA ALA A 226 49.12 -5.38 4.64
C ALA A 226 48.47 -6.46 3.75
N PRO A 227 48.45 -6.27 2.41
CA PRO A 227 47.95 -7.29 1.49
C PRO A 227 48.93 -8.46 1.40
N SER A 228 48.51 -9.63 1.88
CA SER A 228 49.24 -10.88 1.70
C SER A 228 49.06 -11.36 0.25
N THR A 229 50.10 -11.20 -0.55
CA THR A 229 50.21 -11.68 -1.94
C THR A 229 50.33 -13.19 -1.99
N SER A 230 49.23 -13.88 -2.26
CA SER A 230 49.25 -15.27 -2.73
C SER A 230 49.40 -15.31 -4.26
N PRO A 231 50.38 -16.04 -4.82
CA PRO A 231 50.57 -16.13 -6.27
C PRO A 231 49.45 -16.99 -6.89
N SER A 232 48.47 -16.32 -7.49
CA SER A 232 47.43 -16.97 -8.29
C SER A 232 48.02 -17.45 -9.63
N THR A 233 48.05 -18.75 -9.83
CA THR A 233 48.41 -19.44 -11.07
C THR A 233 47.53 -18.95 -12.22
N LYS A 234 48.10 -18.14 -13.12
CA LYS A 234 47.38 -17.59 -14.27
C LYS A 234 47.23 -18.66 -15.35
N SER A 235 46.04 -19.26 -15.44
CA SER A 235 45.62 -20.02 -16.62
C SER A 235 45.52 -19.06 -17.80
N GLY A 236 46.49 -19.15 -18.73
CA GLY A 236 46.56 -18.30 -19.91
C GLY A 236 45.47 -18.64 -20.91
N ILE A 237 44.35 -17.91 -20.84
CA ILE A 237 43.31 -17.95 -21.88
C ILE A 237 43.85 -17.17 -23.08
N SER A 238 43.96 -17.88 -24.21
CA SER A 238 44.35 -17.31 -25.50
C SER A 238 43.51 -16.06 -25.81
N PRO A 239 44.12 -14.92 -26.23
CA PRO A 239 43.39 -13.71 -26.57
C PRO A 239 42.35 -13.90 -27.68
N GLY A 240 42.46 -14.96 -28.49
CA GLY A 240 41.46 -15.34 -29.48
C GLY A 240 40.13 -15.81 -28.86
N THR A 241 40.16 -16.45 -27.69
CA THR A 241 38.96 -16.97 -27.01
C THR A 241 38.12 -15.84 -26.40
N LEU A 242 38.78 -14.80 -25.88
CA LEU A 242 38.09 -13.64 -25.29
C LEU A 242 37.31 -12.84 -26.36
N ALA A 243 37.90 -12.66 -27.55
CA ALA A 243 37.24 -11.93 -28.64
C ALA A 243 36.00 -12.68 -29.16
N GLY A 244 36.07 -14.02 -29.28
CA GLY A 244 34.94 -14.84 -29.72
C GLY A 244 33.73 -14.80 -28.76
N ALA A 245 33.98 -14.80 -27.45
CA ALA A 245 32.92 -14.80 -26.44
C ALA A 245 32.07 -13.51 -26.48
N ILE A 246 32.71 -12.35 -26.68
CA ILE A 246 32.02 -11.06 -26.71
C ILE A 246 31.09 -10.97 -27.93
N VAL A 247 31.58 -11.39 -29.11
CA VAL A 247 30.76 -11.39 -30.33
C VAL A 247 29.58 -12.36 -30.19
N GLY A 248 29.79 -13.53 -29.59
CA GLY A 248 28.73 -14.51 -29.34
C GLY A 248 27.61 -13.96 -28.45
N ILE A 249 27.95 -13.26 -27.36
CA ILE A 249 26.95 -12.68 -26.44
C ILE A 249 26.13 -11.58 -27.13
N LEU A 250 26.75 -10.72 -27.94
CA LEU A 250 26.05 -9.65 -28.67
C LEU A 250 25.06 -10.21 -29.71
N VAL A 251 25.43 -11.29 -30.40
CA VAL A 251 24.54 -11.97 -31.35
C VAL A 251 23.36 -12.63 -30.63
N LEU A 252 23.60 -13.29 -29.48
CA LEU A 252 22.52 -13.89 -28.69
C LEU A 252 21.56 -12.85 -28.10
N MET A 253 22.08 -11.73 -27.59
CA MET A 253 21.25 -10.64 -27.05
C MET A 253 20.39 -9.99 -28.13
N SER A 254 20.95 -9.72 -29.31
CA SER A 254 20.21 -9.13 -30.42
C SER A 254 19.12 -10.06 -30.96
N LEU A 255 19.41 -11.36 -31.13
CA LEU A 255 18.41 -12.36 -31.52
C LEU A 255 17.31 -12.52 -30.46
N GLY A 256 17.67 -12.52 -29.17
CA GLY A 256 16.73 -12.59 -28.07
C GLY A 256 15.77 -11.39 -28.03
N PHE A 257 16.30 -10.18 -28.23
CA PHE A 257 15.49 -8.95 -28.26
C PHE A 257 14.53 -8.92 -29.44
N VAL A 258 14.98 -9.32 -30.64
CA VAL A 258 14.13 -9.41 -31.84
C VAL A 258 13.04 -10.47 -31.66
N GLY A 259 13.39 -11.63 -31.10
CA GLY A 259 12.43 -12.69 -30.79
C GLY A 259 11.36 -12.27 -29.78
N LEU A 260 11.77 -11.64 -28.68
CA LEU A 260 10.86 -11.14 -27.64
C LEU A 260 9.96 -10.02 -28.18
N TRP A 261 10.51 -9.11 -28.99
CA TRP A 261 9.73 -8.05 -29.63
C TRP A 261 8.68 -8.63 -30.59
N TRP A 262 9.04 -9.63 -31.39
CA TRP A 262 8.11 -10.28 -32.30
C TRP A 262 7.00 -11.03 -31.55
N TYR A 263 7.35 -11.71 -30.45
CA TYR A 263 6.39 -12.38 -29.57
C TYR A 263 5.38 -11.40 -28.94
N MET A 264 5.88 -10.28 -28.39
CA MET A 264 5.06 -9.21 -27.83
C MET A 264 4.11 -8.61 -28.87
N LYS A 265 4.62 -8.33 -30.08
CA LYS A 265 3.81 -7.77 -31.18
C LYS A 265 2.69 -8.72 -31.60
N ARG A 266 2.95 -10.05 -31.64
CA ARG A 266 1.95 -11.05 -32.02
C ARG A 266 0.81 -11.14 -30.99
N LYS A 267 1.11 -10.94 -29.70
CA LYS A 267 0.10 -10.97 -28.63
C LYS A 267 -0.85 -9.77 -28.66
N VAL A 268 -0.34 -8.58 -29.01
CA VAL A 268 -1.14 -7.35 -29.13
C VAL A 268 -2.14 -7.43 -30.29
N THR A 269 -1.76 -8.02 -31.42
CA THR A 269 -2.67 -8.10 -32.58
C THR A 269 -3.79 -9.13 -32.38
N ASN A 270 -3.55 -10.19 -31.61
CA ASN A 270 -4.56 -11.25 -31.41
C ASN A 270 -5.74 -10.78 -30.53
N ASN A 271 -5.50 -9.88 -29.58
CA ASN A 271 -6.55 -9.36 -28.69
C ASN A 271 -7.49 -8.33 -29.36
N ARG A 272 -7.14 -7.80 -30.53
CA ARG A 272 -8.00 -6.83 -31.25
C ARG A 272 -9.11 -7.50 -32.07
N ASN A 273 -9.03 -8.79 -32.35
CA ASN A 273 -10.05 -9.50 -33.13
C ASN A 273 -11.21 -10.06 -32.28
N VAL A 274 -11.17 -9.89 -30.95
CA VAL A 274 -12.24 -10.37 -30.04
C VAL A 274 -13.21 -9.24 -29.64
N VAL A 275 -12.90 -7.98 -29.95
CA VAL A 275 -13.74 -6.80 -29.60
C VAL A 275 -14.51 -6.27 -30.83
N GLY A 276 -14.82 -7.13 -31.80
CA GLY A 276 -15.47 -6.74 -33.06
C GLY A 276 -16.90 -7.27 -33.28
N THR A 277 -17.48 -8.02 -32.33
CA THR A 277 -18.73 -8.76 -32.54
C THR A 277 -19.67 -8.70 -31.35
N LEU A 278 -20.00 -7.50 -30.86
CA LEU A 278 -21.17 -7.28 -29.99
C LEU A 278 -21.42 -5.77 -29.87
N GLY A 279 -22.26 -5.20 -30.74
CA GLY A 279 -22.70 -3.82 -30.54
C GLY A 279 -23.21 -3.06 -31.75
N ASP A 280 -24.08 -3.66 -32.58
CA ASP A 280 -24.93 -2.89 -33.48
C ASP A 280 -26.30 -3.57 -33.60
N SER A 281 -27.15 -3.34 -32.60
CA SER A 281 -28.62 -3.51 -32.67
C SER A 281 -29.26 -2.90 -31.41
N VAL A 282 -29.15 -1.58 -31.25
CA VAL A 282 -30.10 -0.83 -30.41
C VAL A 282 -31.13 -0.22 -31.33
N THR A 283 -32.21 -0.97 -31.53
CA THR A 283 -33.45 -0.51 -32.17
C THR A 283 -34.02 0.64 -31.33
N LEU A 284 -33.89 1.87 -31.82
CA LEU A 284 -34.58 3.03 -31.28
C LEU A 284 -36.08 2.84 -31.48
N VAL A 285 -36.80 2.59 -30.38
CA VAL A 285 -38.27 2.65 -30.33
C VAL A 285 -38.67 4.12 -30.17
N PRO A 286 -39.37 4.73 -31.15
CA PRO A 286 -39.83 6.11 -31.01
C PRO A 286 -41.00 6.18 -29.99
N GLU A 287 -40.76 6.87 -28.88
CA GLU A 287 -41.77 7.21 -27.88
C GLU A 287 -42.74 8.25 -28.46
N ASN A 288 -43.91 7.78 -28.88
CA ASN A 288 -44.98 8.60 -29.43
C ASN A 288 -45.91 9.04 -28.29
N ARG A 289 -45.61 10.18 -27.65
CA ARG A 289 -46.47 10.76 -26.61
C ARG A 289 -47.43 11.79 -27.22
N ARG A 290 -48.63 11.31 -27.56
CA ARG A 290 -49.76 12.07 -28.08
C ARG A 290 -50.48 12.78 -26.91
N ILE A 291 -50.34 14.09 -26.81
CA ILE A 291 -51.19 14.94 -25.95
C ILE A 291 -52.47 15.25 -26.73
N LYS A 292 -53.63 14.86 -26.20
CA LYS A 292 -54.93 15.37 -26.62
C LYS A 292 -55.40 16.39 -25.59
N SER A 293 -55.80 17.54 -26.11
CA SER A 293 -56.50 18.62 -25.42
C SER A 293 -57.99 18.36 -25.33
#